data_AF-A0A7Y3MBQ6-F1
#
_entry.id   AF-A0A7Y3MBQ6-F1
#
_cell.length_a   1.000
_cell.length_b   1.000
_cell.length_c   1.000
_cell.angle_alpha   90.00
_cell.angle_beta   90.00
_cell.angle_gamma   90.00
#
_symmetry.space_group_name_H-M   'P 1'
#
loop_
_entity.id
_entity.type
_entity.pdbx_description
1 polymer ?
#
loop_
_entity_poly.entity_id
_entity_poly.type
_entity_poly.pdbx_seq_one_letter_code
_entity_poly.pdbx_strand_id
1 'polypeptide(L)'
;MKYLLPLFIMILSLSCTQHNNVQKESKDDIKLYDYDVEEKIKSLGIDLPEANIPVANYVNAVTTGDLVYLAGKGPKQANGEYIKGKVVTDVTIEDAYKAARLIGIAQLGALKDEIGDLNKVVRIVKVMGMVNAEPGFGDQPEVINGFSDLMVEVFGERGEHARAAVGM
;
A
#
# COMPACT_ATOMS: atom_id res chain seq x y z
N MET A 1 40.91 -44.26 -66.74
CA MET A 1 40.53 -42.87 -66.38
C MET A 1 39.97 -42.94 -64.96
N LYS A 2 40.73 -42.65 -63.88
CA LYS A 2 41.00 -41.31 -63.29
C LYS A 2 39.68 -40.52 -63.23
N TYR A 3 39.04 -40.23 -62.09
CA TYR A 3 39.43 -39.37 -60.96
C TYR A 3 38.59 -39.77 -59.70
N LEU A 4 39.16 -39.94 -58.50
CA LEU A 4 39.59 -38.96 -57.48
C LEU A 4 38.45 -38.51 -56.53
N LEU A 5 38.56 -38.96 -55.27
CA LEU A 5 37.83 -38.60 -54.04
C LEU A 5 38.04 -37.10 -53.68
N PRO A 6 37.18 -36.45 -52.86
CA PRO A 6 37.32 -36.51 -51.40
C PRO A 6 35.95 -36.64 -50.68
N LEU A 7 35.76 -37.54 -49.71
CA LEU A 7 36.12 -37.38 -48.30
C LEU A 7 35.65 -36.04 -47.72
N PHE A 8 34.35 -35.91 -47.43
CA PHE A 8 33.85 -34.84 -46.58
C PHE A 8 33.89 -35.31 -45.13
N ILE A 9 34.84 -34.71 -44.42
CA ILE A 9 35.20 -34.93 -43.03
C ILE A 9 34.07 -34.46 -42.10
N MET A 10 33.71 -35.35 -41.18
CA MET A 10 32.98 -35.09 -39.94
C MET A 10 33.53 -33.87 -39.20
N ILE A 11 32.72 -32.84 -39.02
CA ILE A 11 32.92 -31.84 -37.96
C ILE A 11 31.63 -31.79 -37.12
N LEU A 12 31.65 -32.56 -36.04
CA LEU A 12 30.88 -32.27 -34.84
C LEU A 12 31.22 -30.83 -34.42
N SER A 13 30.24 -29.94 -34.42
CA SER A 13 30.25 -28.80 -33.52
C SER A 13 29.00 -28.89 -32.66
N LEU A 14 29.17 -29.56 -31.51
CA LEU A 14 28.43 -29.21 -30.31
C LEU A 14 28.71 -27.73 -30.04
N SER A 15 27.82 -26.85 -30.50
CA SER A 15 27.81 -25.49 -29.98
C SER A 15 26.86 -25.49 -28.79
N CYS A 16 27.48 -25.38 -27.62
CA CYS A 16 26.85 -25.36 -26.32
C CYS A 16 25.68 -24.40 -26.30
N THR A 17 24.52 -24.92 -25.92
CA THR A 17 23.42 -24.17 -25.34
C THR A 17 23.96 -23.32 -24.20
N GLN A 18 24.25 -22.03 -24.45
CA GLN A 18 24.23 -21.04 -23.40
C GLN A 18 22.77 -20.80 -23.06
N HIS A 19 22.23 -21.70 -22.24
CA HIS A 19 21.11 -21.34 -21.40
C HIS A 19 21.66 -20.28 -20.45
N ASN A 20 21.50 -19.01 -20.85
CA ASN A 20 21.72 -17.89 -19.96
C ASN A 20 20.83 -18.16 -18.74
N ASN A 21 21.47 -18.68 -17.71
CA ASN A 21 20.90 -18.83 -16.39
C ASN A 21 20.84 -17.41 -15.82
N VAL A 22 19.92 -16.60 -16.35
CA VAL A 22 19.39 -15.47 -15.61
C VAL A 22 18.73 -16.12 -14.42
N GLN A 23 19.45 -16.17 -13.30
CA GLN A 23 18.85 -16.45 -12.03
C GLN A 23 17.71 -15.45 -11.90
N LYS A 24 16.49 -15.94 -12.09
CA LYS A 24 15.27 -15.21 -11.79
C LYS A 24 15.31 -15.08 -10.27
N GLU A 25 15.94 -14.02 -9.77
CA GLU A 25 15.82 -13.61 -8.38
C GLU A 25 14.33 -13.69 -8.05
N SER A 26 14.00 -14.54 -7.08
CA SER A 26 12.63 -14.72 -6.67
C SER A 26 12.14 -13.36 -6.17
N LYS A 27 10.90 -12.97 -6.51
CA LYS A 27 10.29 -11.72 -6.00
C LYS A 27 10.33 -11.64 -4.46
N ASP A 28 10.57 -12.76 -3.78
CA ASP A 28 10.50 -12.93 -2.34
C ASP A 28 11.79 -12.49 -1.60
N ASP A 29 12.91 -12.28 -2.31
CA ASP A 29 14.20 -11.92 -1.67
C ASP A 29 14.52 -10.41 -1.67
N ILE A 30 13.64 -9.56 -2.22
CA ILE A 30 13.86 -8.11 -2.25
C ILE A 30 13.47 -7.51 -0.90
N LYS A 31 14.47 -7.16 -0.09
CA LYS A 31 14.29 -6.39 1.14
C LYS A 31 13.81 -4.97 0.80
N LEU A 32 12.53 -4.69 0.99
CA LEU A 32 11.89 -3.42 0.61
C LEU A 32 12.19 -2.25 1.57
N TYR A 33 12.43 -2.57 2.84
CA TYR A 33 12.67 -1.64 3.95
C TYR A 33 13.93 -2.07 4.69
N ASP A 34 14.74 -1.13 5.16
CA ASP A 34 15.89 -1.41 6.03
C ASP A 34 15.48 -1.70 7.49
N TYR A 35 14.23 -1.40 7.86
CA TYR A 35 13.57 -1.68 9.13
C TYR A 35 12.38 -2.65 8.98
N ASP A 36 11.87 -3.18 10.10
CA ASP A 36 10.59 -3.91 10.14
C ASP A 36 9.42 -2.92 10.30
N VAL A 37 8.48 -2.95 9.35
CA VAL A 37 7.36 -2.02 9.29
C VAL A 37 6.41 -2.20 10.48
N GLU A 38 6.19 -3.42 10.95
CA GLU A 38 5.26 -3.65 12.06
C GLU A 38 5.84 -3.19 13.39
N GLU A 39 7.14 -3.39 13.62
CA GLU A 39 7.85 -2.83 14.76
C GLU A 39 7.92 -1.31 14.68
N LYS A 40 8.05 -0.72 13.48
CA LYS A 40 7.93 0.73 13.29
C LYS A 40 6.58 1.25 13.75
N ILE A 41 5.48 0.60 13.35
CA ILE A 41 4.11 0.95 13.78
C ILE A 41 3.98 0.87 15.31
N LYS A 42 4.48 -0.21 15.94
CA LYS A 42 4.49 -0.34 17.41
C LYS A 42 5.29 0.76 18.08
N SER A 43 6.45 1.14 17.54
CA SER A 43 7.29 2.22 18.09
C SER A 43 6.63 3.60 18.03
N LEU A 44 5.66 3.79 17.13
CA LEU A 44 4.83 4.99 17.04
C LEU A 44 3.69 4.98 18.08
N GLY A 45 3.59 3.94 18.90
CA GLY A 45 2.53 3.75 19.90
C GLY A 45 1.18 3.40 19.26
N ILE A 46 1.20 2.76 18.09
CA ILE A 46 -0.01 2.43 17.33
C ILE A 46 -0.30 0.94 17.48
N ASP A 47 -1.49 0.64 18.03
CA ASP A 47 -2.09 -0.68 17.96
C ASP A 47 -2.99 -0.76 16.73
N LEU A 48 -2.73 -1.71 15.84
CA LEU A 48 -3.57 -1.92 14.67
C LEU A 48 -4.86 -2.64 15.08
N PRO A 49 -6.04 -2.08 14.78
CA PRO A 49 -7.30 -2.76 15.05
C PRO A 49 -7.47 -3.93 14.07
N GLU A 50 -8.07 -5.02 14.55
CA GLU A 50 -8.62 -6.04 13.65
C GLU A 50 -9.65 -5.39 12.70
N ALA A 51 -9.68 -5.83 11.44
CA ALA A 51 -10.62 -5.28 10.48
C ALA A 51 -12.07 -5.63 10.91
N ASN A 52 -12.89 -4.59 11.06
CA ASN A 52 -14.32 -4.78 11.36
C ASN A 52 -15.00 -5.67 10.30
N ILE A 53 -15.92 -6.53 10.74
CA ILE A 53 -16.77 -7.31 9.84
C ILE A 53 -17.61 -6.35 8.97
N PRO A 54 -17.60 -6.48 7.63
CA PRO A 54 -18.41 -5.64 6.76
C PRO A 54 -19.90 -5.70 7.11
N VAL A 55 -20.56 -4.55 7.11
CA VAL A 55 -21.98 -4.41 7.53
C VAL A 55 -22.98 -4.60 6.37
N ALA A 56 -22.49 -4.80 5.15
CA ALA A 56 -23.30 -4.99 3.94
C ALA A 56 -22.52 -5.84 2.91
N ASN A 57 -23.00 -5.89 1.66
CA ASN A 57 -22.42 -6.69 0.58
C ASN A 57 -21.14 -6.04 -0.02
N TYR A 58 -20.12 -5.86 0.82
CA TYR A 58 -18.77 -5.43 0.43
C TYR A 58 -17.74 -6.09 1.36
N VAL A 59 -16.46 -6.01 1.00
CA VAL A 59 -15.35 -6.54 1.81
C VAL A 59 -14.38 -5.42 2.18
N ASN A 60 -13.53 -5.64 3.19
CA ASN A 60 -12.58 -4.61 3.64
C ASN A 60 -11.45 -4.36 2.63
N ALA A 61 -11.07 -5.40 1.89
CA ALA A 61 -10.03 -5.33 0.87
C ALA A 61 -10.30 -6.37 -0.22
N VAL A 62 -9.76 -6.12 -1.42
CA VAL A 62 -9.70 -7.08 -2.53
C VAL A 62 -8.32 -7.01 -3.16
N THR A 63 -7.65 -8.14 -3.26
CA THR A 63 -6.39 -8.27 -4.00
C THR A 63 -6.63 -8.67 -5.46
N THR A 64 -6.00 -7.96 -6.40
CA THR A 64 -5.96 -8.31 -7.82
C THR A 64 -4.57 -8.05 -8.42
N GLY A 65 -3.89 -9.11 -8.85
CA GLY A 65 -2.47 -9.04 -9.20
C GLY A 65 -1.63 -8.55 -8.01
N ASP A 66 -0.81 -7.51 -8.23
CA ASP A 66 0.02 -6.88 -7.19
C ASP A 66 -0.69 -5.67 -6.51
N LEU A 67 -1.98 -5.45 -6.76
CA LEU A 67 -2.74 -4.32 -6.19
C LEU A 67 -3.73 -4.80 -5.13
N VAL A 68 -3.75 -4.10 -3.99
CA VAL A 68 -4.77 -4.25 -2.95
C VAL A 68 -5.68 -3.03 -2.96
N TYR A 69 -6.97 -3.26 -3.18
CA TYR A 69 -8.00 -2.22 -3.12
C TYR A 69 -8.67 -2.25 -1.75
N LEU A 70 -8.46 -1.20 -0.96
CA LEU A 70 -9.06 -1.05 0.36
C LEU A 70 -10.42 -0.34 0.28
N ALA A 71 -11.41 -0.82 1.04
CA ALA A 71 -12.67 -0.13 1.21
C ALA A 71 -12.52 1.14 2.07
N GLY A 72 -13.48 2.05 1.98
CA GLY A 72 -13.51 3.26 2.79
C GLY A 72 -13.60 2.96 4.29
N LYS A 73 -12.91 3.77 5.11
CA LYS A 73 -12.94 3.71 6.57
C LYS A 73 -13.33 5.06 7.14
N GLY A 74 -14.05 5.04 8.27
CA GLY A 74 -14.35 6.23 9.06
C GLY A 74 -13.46 6.32 10.31
N PRO A 75 -13.46 7.49 11.00
CA PRO A 75 -12.59 7.74 12.14
C PRO A 75 -13.17 7.15 13.43
N LYS A 76 -13.19 5.82 13.52
CA LYS A 76 -13.66 5.09 14.71
C LYS A 76 -12.58 5.08 15.79
N GLN A 77 -12.90 5.62 16.95
CA GLN A 77 -12.03 5.68 18.13
C GLN A 77 -12.00 4.34 18.88
N ALA A 78 -11.03 4.18 19.77
CA ALA A 78 -10.85 2.97 20.58
C ALA A 78 -12.06 2.67 21.49
N ASN A 79 -12.81 3.70 21.92
CA ASN A 79 -14.06 3.53 22.67
C ASN A 79 -15.24 3.04 21.81
N GLY A 80 -15.03 2.85 20.50
CA GLY A 80 -16.03 2.39 19.54
C GLY A 80 -16.86 3.51 18.90
N GLU A 81 -16.75 4.74 19.37
CA GLU A 81 -17.44 5.89 18.81
C GLU A 81 -16.74 6.43 17.57
N TYR A 82 -17.46 7.20 16.77
CA TYR A 82 -16.88 7.86 15.59
C TYR A 82 -16.78 9.35 15.85
N ILE A 83 -15.68 9.95 15.40
CA ILE A 83 -15.61 11.41 15.24
C ILE A 83 -16.59 11.79 14.12
N LYS A 84 -17.58 12.61 14.44
CA LYS A 84 -18.66 13.01 13.53
C LYS A 84 -18.79 14.53 13.51
N GLY A 85 -19.34 15.03 12.42
CA GLY A 85 -19.61 16.46 12.23
C GLY A 85 -18.92 17.02 10.99
N LYS A 86 -19.20 18.30 10.71
CA LYS A 86 -18.58 19.09 9.65
C LYS A 86 -17.36 19.84 10.17
N VAL A 87 -16.28 19.83 9.39
CA VAL A 87 -15.11 20.67 9.67
C VAL A 87 -15.52 22.14 9.60
N VAL A 88 -14.98 22.95 10.54
CA VAL A 88 -15.30 24.37 10.83
C VAL A 88 -16.44 24.54 11.84
N THR A 89 -17.54 23.78 11.71
CA THR A 89 -18.74 23.95 12.56
C THR A 89 -18.75 23.01 13.76
N ASP A 90 -18.57 21.71 13.54
CA ASP A 90 -18.66 20.70 14.59
C ASP A 90 -17.28 20.23 15.08
N VAL A 91 -16.30 20.19 14.18
CA VAL A 91 -14.93 19.75 14.49
C VAL A 91 -13.90 20.75 13.97
N THR A 92 -12.83 20.92 14.73
CA THR A 92 -11.70 21.74 14.31
C THR A 92 -10.91 21.04 13.20
N ILE A 93 -10.10 21.81 12.46
CA ILE A 93 -9.19 21.25 11.45
C ILE A 93 -8.19 20.29 12.11
N GLU A 94 -7.72 20.61 13.32
CA GLU A 94 -6.80 19.77 14.07
C GLU A 94 -7.44 18.42 14.47
N ASP A 95 -8.68 18.44 14.93
CA ASP A 95 -9.41 17.21 15.26
C ASP A 95 -9.72 16.39 14.00
N ALA A 96 -10.02 17.06 12.89
CA ALA A 96 -10.22 16.39 11.60
C ALA A 96 -8.92 15.77 11.06
N TYR A 97 -7.76 16.43 11.25
CA TYR A 97 -6.44 15.87 10.97
C TYR A 97 -6.20 14.59 11.80
N LYS A 98 -6.48 14.64 13.11
CA LYS A 98 -6.37 13.46 13.99
C LYS A 98 -7.33 12.35 13.55
N ALA A 99 -8.54 12.71 13.09
CA ALA A 99 -9.50 11.78 12.52
C ALA A 99 -8.97 11.11 11.23
N ALA A 100 -8.32 11.87 10.34
CA ALA A 100 -7.68 11.31 9.14
C ALA A 100 -6.52 10.37 9.50
N ARG A 101 -5.72 10.70 10.52
CA ARG A 101 -4.68 9.80 11.05
C ARG A 101 -5.28 8.49 11.56
N LEU A 102 -6.36 8.57 12.32
CA LEU A 102 -7.09 7.40 12.84
C LEU A 102 -7.65 6.52 11.71
N ILE A 103 -8.17 7.12 10.64
CA ILE A 103 -8.56 6.41 9.42
C ILE A 103 -7.36 5.68 8.81
N GLY A 104 -6.19 6.31 8.78
CA GLY A 104 -4.95 5.67 8.31
C GLY A 104 -4.59 4.42 9.12
N ILE A 105 -4.70 4.48 10.44
CA ILE A 105 -4.48 3.31 11.32
C ILE A 105 -5.47 2.19 10.99
N ALA A 106 -6.75 2.51 10.81
CA ALA A 106 -7.76 1.53 10.44
C ALA A 106 -7.53 0.92 9.04
N GLN A 107 -6.94 1.67 8.11
CA GLN A 107 -6.55 1.17 6.79
C GLN A 107 -5.34 0.24 6.87
N LEU A 108 -4.34 0.54 7.72
CA LEU A 108 -3.21 -0.35 7.97
C LEU A 108 -3.67 -1.70 8.54
N GLY A 109 -4.62 -1.68 9.49
CA GLY A 109 -5.23 -2.91 10.01
C GLY A 109 -5.92 -3.73 8.92
N ALA A 110 -6.76 -3.09 8.10
CA ALA A 110 -7.42 -3.76 6.98
C ALA A 110 -6.45 -4.31 5.93
N LEU A 111 -5.36 -3.58 5.65
CA LEU A 111 -4.31 -4.02 4.73
C LEU A 111 -3.57 -5.23 5.30
N LYS A 112 -3.19 -5.17 6.58
CA LYS A 112 -2.52 -6.27 7.26
C LYS A 112 -3.37 -7.53 7.26
N ASP A 113 -4.66 -7.42 7.53
CA ASP A 113 -5.58 -8.56 7.50
C ASP A 113 -5.67 -9.22 6.11
N GLU A 114 -5.54 -8.44 5.04
CA GLU A 114 -5.57 -8.95 3.66
C GLU A 114 -4.25 -9.63 3.24
N ILE A 115 -3.09 -9.05 3.59
CA ILE A 115 -1.78 -9.51 3.08
C ILE A 115 -0.91 -10.24 4.11
N GLY A 116 -1.37 -10.28 5.36
CA GLY A 116 -0.75 -10.91 6.53
C GLY A 116 0.45 -10.15 7.12
N ASP A 117 1.23 -9.45 6.30
CA ASP A 117 2.49 -8.82 6.69
C ASP A 117 2.70 -7.50 5.93
N LEU A 118 2.80 -6.39 6.67
CA LEU A 118 2.97 -5.05 6.11
C LEU A 118 4.36 -4.80 5.51
N ASN A 119 5.36 -5.64 5.80
CA ASN A 119 6.67 -5.56 5.14
C ASN A 119 6.59 -5.87 3.63
N LYS A 120 5.50 -6.48 3.16
CA LYS A 120 5.26 -6.79 1.74
C LYS A 120 4.76 -5.59 0.93
N VAL A 121 4.41 -4.48 1.57
CA VAL A 121 3.88 -3.30 0.88
C VAL A 121 4.99 -2.68 0.03
N VAL A 122 4.86 -2.72 -1.29
CA VAL A 122 5.84 -2.12 -2.21
C VAL A 122 5.71 -0.58 -2.24
N ARG A 123 4.47 -0.07 -2.23
CA ARG A 123 4.17 1.37 -2.17
C ARG A 123 2.70 1.63 -1.92
N ILE A 124 2.39 2.83 -1.46
CA ILE A 124 1.04 3.40 -1.55
C ILE A 124 0.92 4.11 -2.91
N VAL A 125 -0.06 3.72 -3.73
CA VAL A 125 -0.21 4.27 -5.09
C VAL A 125 -1.07 5.52 -5.09
N LYS A 126 -2.25 5.45 -4.46
CA LYS A 126 -3.27 6.49 -4.52
C LYS A 126 -4.08 6.54 -3.23
N VAL A 127 -4.36 7.76 -2.77
CA VAL A 127 -5.30 8.04 -1.68
C VAL A 127 -6.46 8.88 -2.20
N MET A 128 -7.66 8.54 -1.75
CA MET A 128 -8.89 9.32 -1.94
C MET A 128 -9.41 9.72 -0.55
N GLY A 129 -9.17 10.96 -0.16
CA GLY A 129 -9.64 11.54 1.09
C GLY A 129 -10.93 12.33 0.87
N MET A 130 -11.95 12.04 1.69
CA MET A 130 -13.25 12.70 1.66
C MET A 130 -13.49 13.36 3.01
N VAL A 131 -13.66 14.68 3.01
CA VAL A 131 -13.81 15.50 4.22
C VAL A 131 -15.22 16.06 4.26
N ASN A 132 -16.01 15.68 5.26
CA ASN A 132 -17.30 16.33 5.51
C ASN A 132 -17.03 17.74 6.06
N ALA A 133 -17.27 18.77 5.27
CA ALA A 133 -16.93 20.14 5.61
C ALA A 133 -18.07 21.12 5.28
N GLU A 134 -17.95 22.34 5.78
CA GLU A 134 -18.82 23.43 5.35
C GLU A 134 -18.56 23.82 3.89
N PRO A 135 -19.59 24.28 3.14
CA PRO A 135 -19.40 24.84 1.81
C PRO A 135 -18.37 25.98 1.84
N GLY A 136 -17.42 25.94 0.90
CA GLY A 136 -16.36 26.94 0.81
C GLY A 136 -15.14 26.68 1.69
N PHE A 137 -15.13 25.63 2.51
CA PHE A 137 -13.90 25.15 3.12
C PHE A 137 -12.92 24.71 2.01
N GLY A 138 -11.68 25.21 2.03
CA GLY A 138 -10.66 24.95 1.01
C GLY A 138 -9.48 24.11 1.49
N ASP A 139 -9.43 23.80 2.78
CA ASP A 139 -8.26 23.20 3.44
C ASP A 139 -8.47 21.69 3.70
N GLN A 140 -9.16 21.00 2.78
CA GLN A 140 -9.24 19.53 2.82
C GLN A 140 -7.87 18.85 2.73
N PRO A 141 -6.88 19.36 1.95
CA PRO A 141 -5.53 18.80 1.94
C PRO A 141 -4.90 18.75 3.33
N GLU A 142 -5.09 19.78 4.15
CA GLU A 142 -4.58 19.93 5.51
C GLU A 142 -5.17 18.87 6.42
N VAL A 143 -6.47 18.58 6.30
CA VAL A 143 -7.12 17.48 7.02
C VAL A 143 -6.53 16.13 6.61
N ILE A 144 -6.42 15.86 5.31
CA ILE A 144 -5.95 14.56 4.81
C ILE A 144 -4.43 14.36 5.03
N ASN A 145 -3.67 15.41 5.36
CA ASN A 145 -2.28 15.26 5.80
C ASN A 145 -2.16 14.33 7.01
N GLY A 146 -3.15 14.26 7.91
CA GLY A 146 -3.10 13.33 9.03
C GLY A 146 -2.99 11.86 8.62
N PHE A 147 -3.66 11.48 7.53
CA PHE A 147 -3.47 10.17 6.91
C PHE A 147 -2.10 10.06 6.23
N SER A 148 -1.72 11.11 5.50
CA SER A 148 -0.56 11.06 4.61
C SER A 148 0.76 10.99 5.38
N ASP A 149 0.86 11.81 6.43
CA ASP A 149 2.00 11.88 7.32
C ASP A 149 2.20 10.53 8.04
N LEU A 150 1.12 9.87 8.45
CA LEU A 150 1.21 8.51 9.00
C LEU A 150 1.75 7.50 7.98
N MET A 151 1.28 7.53 6.72
CA MET A 151 1.79 6.59 5.72
C MET A 151 3.29 6.77 5.47
N VAL A 152 3.77 8.03 5.45
CA VAL A 152 5.19 8.34 5.30
C VAL A 152 5.98 7.98 6.56
N GLU A 153 5.45 8.20 7.77
CA GLU A 153 6.08 7.76 9.02
C GLU A 153 6.29 6.24 9.06
N VAL A 154 5.35 5.47 8.49
CA VAL A 154 5.36 4.00 8.50
C VAL A 154 6.22 3.42 7.36
N PHE A 155 6.07 3.93 6.14
CA PHE A 155 6.67 3.34 4.93
C PHE A 155 7.78 4.19 4.30
N GLY A 156 8.14 5.34 4.88
CA GLY A 156 9.11 6.27 4.29
C GLY A 156 8.68 6.77 2.92
N GLU A 157 9.61 6.83 1.96
CA GLU A 157 9.33 7.22 0.57
C GLU A 157 8.26 6.35 -0.09
N ARG A 158 8.13 5.07 0.32
CA ARG A 158 7.09 4.16 -0.21
C ARG A 158 5.70 4.51 0.29
N GLY A 159 5.61 5.31 1.36
CA GLY A 159 4.39 5.89 1.89
C GLY A 159 3.88 7.09 1.09
N GLU A 160 4.73 7.72 0.26
CA GLU A 160 4.32 8.80 -0.62
C GLU A 160 3.38 8.31 -1.73
N HIS A 161 2.35 9.07 -2.02
CA HIS A 161 1.26 8.64 -2.89
C HIS A 161 0.64 9.79 -3.67
N ALA A 162 0.07 9.45 -4.84
CA ALA A 162 -0.86 10.37 -5.49
C ALA A 162 -2.08 10.56 -4.59
N ARG A 163 -2.70 11.75 -4.60
CA ARG A 163 -3.80 12.06 -3.67
C ARG A 163 -4.91 12.86 -4.32
N ALA A 164 -6.13 12.65 -3.85
CA ALA A 164 -7.25 13.57 -4.01
C ALA A 164 -7.81 13.82 -2.60
N ALA A 165 -8.09 15.09 -2.28
CA ALA A 165 -8.73 15.50 -1.03
C ALA A 165 -9.91 16.37 -1.40
N VAL A 166 -11.13 15.92 -1.12
CA VAL A 166 -12.37 16.55 -1.59
C VAL A 166 -13.34 16.80 -0.44
N GLY A 167 -14.14 17.86 -0.55
CA GLY A 167 -15.25 18.14 0.36
C GLY A 167 -16.51 17.33 0.00
N MET A 168 -17.26 16.91 1.03
CA MET A 168 -18.55 16.19 0.93
C MET A 168 -19.70 16.99 1.53
#